data_AF-A0A847UWP1-F1
#
_entry.id   AF-A0A847UWP1-F1
#
_cell.length_a   1.000
_cell.length_b   1.000
_cell.length_c   1.000
_cell.angle_alpha   90.00
_cell.angle_beta   90.00
_cell.angle_gamma   90.00
#
_symmetry.space_group_name_H-M   'P 1'
#
loop_
_entity.id
_entity.type
_entity.pdbx_description
1 polymer ?
#
loop_
_entity_poly.entity_id
_entity_poly.type
_entity_poly.pdbx_seq_one_letter_code
_entity_poly.pdbx_strand_id
1 'polypeptide(L)'
;MATPHNALNDTVKVFHFEFWLRYYFIEEREGKLYISLTEEQLNQMQSQFPDYWELAERVKDKPLSPELSQRAVVEFLQLNFEGNRFPVNTIPKILDSKDFATEMYLFDTWVNLHEDQLMQKIYGFDYWMHVYEEWKKTDQARQLAQSLVVQLRDESRTIN
;
A
#
# COMPACT_ATOMS: atom_id res chain seq x y z
N MET A 1 -5.16 -19.48 11.97
CA MET A 1 -3.93 -18.98 12.62
C MET A 1 -3.92 -17.49 12.41
N ALA A 2 -3.84 -16.69 13.48
CA ALA A 2 -3.71 -15.25 13.34
C ALA A 2 -2.38 -14.95 12.66
N THR A 3 -2.40 -14.24 11.54
CA THR A 3 -1.19 -13.68 10.95
C THR A 3 -0.51 -12.83 12.03
N PRO A 4 0.80 -12.98 12.29
CA PRO A 4 1.49 -12.09 13.23
C PRO A 4 1.26 -10.65 12.76
N HIS A 5 0.74 -9.77 13.63
CA HIS A 5 0.30 -8.41 13.27
C HIS A 5 1.37 -7.62 12.50
N ASN A 6 2.66 -7.91 12.73
CA ASN A 6 3.76 -7.32 11.98
C ASN A 6 3.73 -7.69 10.50
N ALA A 7 3.41 -8.94 10.13
CA ALA A 7 3.41 -9.36 8.73
C ALA A 7 2.29 -8.72 7.92
N LEU A 8 1.09 -8.59 8.50
CA LEU A 8 -0.01 -7.85 7.88
C LEU A 8 0.38 -6.39 7.67
N ASN A 9 0.84 -5.71 8.73
CA ASN A 9 1.19 -4.29 8.68
C ASN A 9 2.33 -4.02 7.69
N ASP A 10 3.37 -4.85 7.68
CA ASP A 10 4.49 -4.71 6.75
C ASP A 10 4.04 -4.94 5.32
N THR A 11 3.17 -5.93 5.07
CA THR A 11 2.59 -6.19 3.76
C THR A 11 1.80 -4.98 3.27
N VAL A 12 0.84 -4.50 4.08
CA VAL A 12 -0.02 -3.36 3.78
C VAL A 12 0.82 -2.09 3.51
N LYS A 13 1.86 -1.83 4.30
CA LYS A 13 2.76 -0.68 4.09
C LYS A 13 3.45 -0.70 2.73
N VAL A 14 3.81 -1.87 2.20
CA VAL A 14 4.39 -1.96 0.85
C VAL A 14 3.38 -1.54 -0.21
N PHE A 15 2.11 -1.95 -0.08
CA PHE A 15 1.05 -1.49 -0.98
C PHE A 15 0.83 0.02 -0.87
N HIS A 16 0.82 0.57 0.35
CA HIS A 16 0.69 2.01 0.55
C HIS A 16 1.86 2.79 -0.04
N PHE A 17 3.09 2.24 0.03
CA PHE A 17 4.27 2.86 -0.55
C PHE A 17 4.17 2.92 -2.08
N GLU A 18 3.76 1.83 -2.73
CA GLU A 18 3.55 1.82 -4.18
C GLU A 18 2.43 2.78 -4.60
N PHE A 19 1.34 2.84 -3.81
CA PHE A 19 0.28 3.81 -4.03
C PHE A 19 0.79 5.24 -3.92
N TRP A 20 1.57 5.56 -2.88
CA TRP A 20 2.17 6.87 -2.68
C TRP A 20 3.07 7.27 -3.87
N LEU A 21 3.83 6.32 -4.42
CA LEU A 21 4.63 6.56 -5.63
C LEU A 21 3.74 6.99 -6.81
N ARG A 22 2.66 6.24 -7.05
CA ARG A 22 1.68 6.56 -8.10
C ARG A 22 0.98 7.88 -7.86
N TYR A 23 0.67 8.21 -6.61
CA TYR A 23 -0.06 9.42 -6.28
C TYR A 23 0.73 10.69 -6.61
N TYR A 24 2.03 10.73 -6.33
CA TYR A 24 2.84 11.95 -6.50
C TYR A 24 3.69 12.02 -7.75
N PHE A 25 4.09 10.88 -8.31
CA PHE A 25 5.16 10.84 -9.30
C PHE A 25 4.71 10.29 -10.65
N ILE A 26 3.40 10.25 -10.91
CA ILE A 26 2.88 9.90 -12.23
C ILE A 26 3.11 11.04 -13.22
N GLU A 27 3.64 10.69 -14.38
CA GLU A 27 3.77 11.54 -15.57
C GLU A 27 3.15 10.82 -16.77
N GLU A 28 2.44 11.55 -17.63
CA GLU A 28 1.95 11.02 -18.89
C GLU A 28 2.98 11.23 -20.01
N ARG A 29 3.37 10.15 -20.68
CA ARG A 29 4.26 10.15 -21.85
C ARG A 29 3.60 9.33 -22.96
N GLU A 30 3.34 9.95 -24.11
CA GLU A 30 2.77 9.25 -25.29
C GLU A 30 1.48 8.44 -24.99
N GLY A 31 0.58 8.98 -24.16
CA GLY A 31 -0.69 8.32 -23.80
C GLY A 31 -0.56 7.18 -22.80
N LYS A 32 0.59 7.04 -22.14
CA LYS A 32 0.85 6.07 -21.08
C LYS A 32 1.34 6.77 -19.82
N LEU A 33 1.00 6.23 -18.66
CA LEU A 33 1.41 6.75 -17.36
C LEU A 33 2.71 6.07 -16.89
N TYR A 34 3.60 6.83 -16.27
CA TYR A 34 4.89 6.36 -15.77
C TYR A 34 5.17 6.95 -14.39
N ILE A 35 5.85 6.21 -13.51
CA ILE A 35 6.49 6.81 -12.35
C ILE A 35 7.80 7.48 -12.80
N SER A 36 7.85 8.80 -12.66
CA SER A 36 8.93 9.69 -13.06
C SER A 36 9.55 10.36 -11.83
N LEU A 37 10.82 10.07 -11.58
CA LEU A 37 11.56 10.57 -10.42
C LEU A 37 12.81 11.30 -10.91
N THR A 38 13.03 12.51 -10.39
CA THR A 38 14.29 13.25 -10.55
C THR A 38 15.43 12.56 -9.79
N GLU A 39 16.68 12.85 -10.14
CA GLU A 39 17.86 12.32 -9.41
C GLU A 39 17.84 12.67 -7.92
N GLU A 40 17.38 13.87 -7.57
CA GLU A 40 17.23 14.29 -6.19
C GLU A 40 16.20 13.43 -5.45
N GLN A 41 15.04 13.20 -6.05
CA GLN A 41 13.99 12.34 -5.48
C GLN A 41 14.45 10.88 -5.35
N LEU A 42 15.19 10.36 -6.33
CA LEU A 42 15.76 9.01 -6.28
C LEU A 42 16.71 8.88 -5.07
N ASN A 43 17.66 9.80 -4.94
CA ASN A 43 18.61 9.82 -3.82
C ASN A 43 17.90 9.97 -2.47
N GLN A 44 16.89 10.82 -2.40
CA GLN A 44 16.09 11.00 -1.20
C GLN A 44 15.33 9.72 -0.83
N MET A 45 14.67 9.07 -1.79
CA MET A 45 13.94 7.82 -1.56
C MET A 45 14.87 6.71 -1.09
N GLN A 46 16.03 6.56 -1.74
CA GLN A 46 17.01 5.54 -1.36
C GLN A 46 17.54 5.77 0.06
N SER A 47 17.71 7.04 0.47
CA SER A 47 18.18 7.38 1.82
C SER A 47 17.09 7.26 2.89
N GLN A 48 15.85 7.66 2.59
CA GLN A 48 14.76 7.73 3.58
C GLN A 48 13.98 6.41 3.70
N PHE A 49 13.89 5.67 2.59
CA PHE A 49 13.09 4.46 2.47
C PHE A 49 13.91 3.30 1.88
N PRO A 50 15.09 2.96 2.45
CA PRO A 50 15.97 1.95 1.87
C PRO A 50 15.30 0.57 1.79
N ASP A 51 14.44 0.24 2.75
CA ASP A 51 13.66 -1.01 2.77
C ASP A 51 12.64 -1.11 1.62
N TYR A 52 12.24 0.00 0.99
CA TYR A 52 11.25 0.04 -0.08
C TYR A 52 11.84 0.44 -1.44
N TRP A 53 13.12 0.79 -1.48
CA TRP A 53 13.79 1.33 -2.66
C TRP A 53 13.69 0.41 -3.89
N GLU A 54 13.92 -0.89 -3.71
CA GLU A 54 13.86 -1.86 -4.80
C GLU A 54 12.48 -1.89 -5.47
N LEU A 55 11.40 -1.64 -4.71
CA LEU A 55 10.06 -1.54 -5.28
C LEU A 55 9.93 -0.31 -6.19
N ALA A 56 10.49 0.84 -5.79
CA ALA A 56 10.51 2.04 -6.63
C ALA A 56 11.28 1.78 -7.94
N GLU A 57 12.42 1.09 -7.89
CA GLU A 57 13.18 0.69 -9.08
C GLU A 57 12.38 -0.24 -10.00
N ARG A 58 11.57 -1.13 -9.43
CA ARG A 58 10.75 -2.07 -10.20
C ARG A 58 9.64 -1.38 -10.99
N VAL A 59 9.16 -0.21 -10.59
CA VAL A 59 8.02 0.49 -11.23
C VAL A 59 8.44 1.75 -11.99
N LYS A 60 9.56 2.37 -11.64
CA LYS A 60 10.18 3.52 -12.32
C LYS A 60 10.31 3.28 -13.82
N ASP A 61 9.95 4.31 -14.61
CA ASP A 61 10.09 4.35 -16.08
C ASP A 61 9.44 3.18 -16.85
N LYS A 62 8.52 2.45 -16.22
CA LYS A 62 7.70 1.43 -16.88
C LYS A 62 6.28 1.95 -17.10
N PRO A 63 5.62 1.60 -18.22
CA PRO A 63 4.23 1.94 -18.42
C PRO A 63 3.39 1.31 -17.31
N LEU A 64 2.70 2.15 -16.54
CA LEU A 64 1.85 1.69 -15.44
C LEU A 64 0.61 1.00 -16.00
N SER A 65 0.29 -0.12 -15.37
CA SER A 65 -0.98 -0.80 -15.49
C SER A 65 -1.34 -1.40 -14.13
N PRO A 66 -2.61 -1.67 -13.85
CA PRO A 66 -3.01 -2.38 -12.63
C PRO A 66 -2.22 -3.67 -12.40
N GLU A 67 -1.99 -4.44 -13.47
CA GLU A 67 -1.25 -5.71 -13.43
C GLU A 67 0.23 -5.50 -13.11
N LEU A 68 0.86 -4.44 -13.63
CA LEU A 68 2.25 -4.13 -13.31
C LEU A 68 2.39 -3.77 -11.83
N SER A 69 1.55 -2.88 -11.32
CA SER A 69 1.58 -2.43 -9.92
C SER A 69 1.38 -3.61 -8.96
N GLN A 70 0.34 -4.42 -9.20
CA GLN A 70 0.08 -5.60 -8.37
C GLN A 70 1.26 -6.59 -8.40
N ARG A 71 1.76 -6.92 -9.59
CA ARG A 71 2.89 -7.85 -9.73
C ARG A 71 4.15 -7.32 -9.05
N ALA A 72 4.49 -6.04 -9.24
CA ALA A 72 5.69 -5.44 -8.66
C ALA A 72 5.68 -5.53 -7.13
N VAL A 73 4.54 -5.22 -6.50
CA VAL A 73 4.37 -5.30 -5.04
C VAL A 73 4.45 -6.75 -4.55
N VAL A 74 3.72 -7.67 -5.18
CA VAL A 74 3.67 -9.08 -4.76
C VAL A 74 5.04 -9.75 -4.90
N GLU A 75 5.71 -9.58 -6.04
CA GLU A 75 7.05 -10.14 -6.24
C GLU A 75 8.07 -9.55 -5.26
N PHE A 76 8.00 -8.24 -5.00
CA PHE A 76 8.86 -7.59 -4.03
C PHE A 76 8.66 -8.16 -2.62
N LEU A 77 7.42 -8.36 -2.18
CA LEU A 77 7.09 -8.99 -0.90
C LEU A 77 7.60 -10.43 -0.82
N GLN A 78 7.38 -11.23 -1.86
CA GLN A 78 7.82 -12.62 -1.89
C GLN A 78 9.35 -12.74 -1.81
N LEU A 79 10.08 -11.88 -2.51
CA LEU A 79 11.54 -11.95 -2.57
C LEU A 79 12.22 -11.39 -1.31
N ASN A 80 11.65 -10.35 -0.70
CA ASN A 80 12.30 -9.65 0.42
C ASN A 80 11.78 -10.05 1.80
N PHE A 81 10.54 -10.56 1.88
CA PHE A 81 9.88 -10.85 3.16
C PHE A 81 9.63 -12.34 3.37
N GLU A 82 9.17 -13.10 2.38
CA GLU A 82 8.95 -14.55 2.57
C GLU A 82 10.26 -15.33 2.65
N GLY A 83 10.34 -16.27 3.59
CA GLY A 83 11.54 -17.07 3.84
C GLY A 83 12.67 -16.31 4.55
N ASN A 84 12.58 -14.98 4.63
CA ASN A 84 13.53 -14.11 5.31
C ASN A 84 12.93 -13.51 6.59
N ARG A 85 11.87 -12.70 6.46
CA ARG A 85 11.18 -12.01 7.57
C ARG A 85 9.96 -12.78 8.06
N PHE A 86 9.25 -13.47 7.17
CA PHE A 86 8.06 -14.28 7.46
C PHE A 86 8.24 -15.72 6.97
N PRO A 87 7.52 -16.71 7.54
CA PRO A 87 7.48 -18.05 6.99
C PRO A 87 7.04 -18.06 5.52
N VAL A 88 7.51 -19.04 4.74
CA VAL A 88 7.06 -19.25 3.36
C VAL A 88 5.53 -19.39 3.30
N ASN A 89 4.90 -18.86 2.24
CA ASN A 89 3.46 -18.89 2.03
C ASN A 89 2.67 -18.13 3.12
N THR A 90 3.22 -17.00 3.58
CA THR A 90 2.56 -16.06 4.49
C THR A 90 1.87 -14.94 3.69
N ILE A 91 2.51 -14.40 2.66
CA ILE A 91 1.99 -13.32 1.84
C ILE A 91 0.68 -13.72 1.14
N PRO A 92 0.56 -14.87 0.44
CA PRO A 92 -0.71 -15.26 -0.15
C PRO A 92 -1.86 -15.31 0.86
N LYS A 93 -1.61 -15.86 2.06
CA LYS A 93 -2.61 -15.93 3.14
C LYS A 93 -3.03 -14.54 3.65
N ILE A 94 -2.10 -13.58 3.64
CA ILE A 94 -2.40 -12.20 4.00
C ILE A 94 -3.25 -11.54 2.92
N LEU A 95 -2.86 -11.67 1.66
CA LEU A 95 -3.60 -11.08 0.53
C LEU A 95 -5.05 -11.61 0.45
N ASP A 96 -5.24 -12.89 0.79
CA ASP A 96 -6.57 -13.53 0.86
C ASP A 96 -7.34 -13.19 2.16
N SER A 97 -6.75 -12.45 3.10
CA SER A 97 -7.35 -12.17 4.39
C SER A 97 -8.30 -10.97 4.36
N LYS A 98 -9.35 -11.04 5.18
CA LYS A 98 -10.29 -9.93 5.39
C LYS A 98 -9.63 -8.73 6.04
N ASP A 99 -8.63 -8.96 6.89
CA ASP A 99 -7.89 -7.90 7.56
C ASP A 99 -7.11 -7.06 6.53
N PHE A 100 -6.48 -7.71 5.55
CA PHE A 100 -5.85 -7.00 4.43
C PHE A 100 -6.85 -6.21 3.60
N ALA A 101 -7.97 -6.82 3.20
CA ALA A 101 -9.02 -6.13 2.45
C ALA A 101 -9.59 -4.91 3.22
N THR A 102 -9.75 -5.05 4.54
CA THR A 102 -10.22 -3.97 5.41
C THR A 102 -9.20 -2.83 5.46
N GLU A 103 -7.91 -3.14 5.64
CA GLU A 103 -6.85 -2.12 5.67
C GLU A 103 -6.73 -1.36 4.34
N MET A 104 -6.80 -2.07 3.20
CA MET A 104 -6.78 -1.41 1.89
C MET A 104 -7.97 -0.46 1.70
N TYR A 105 -9.17 -0.89 2.09
CA TYR A 105 -10.37 -0.04 1.99
C TYR A 105 -10.28 1.18 2.91
N LEU A 106 -9.79 1.01 4.14
CA LEU A 106 -9.60 2.11 5.09
C LEU A 106 -8.60 3.13 4.54
N PHE A 107 -7.50 2.65 3.95
CA PHE A 107 -6.50 3.52 3.34
C PHE A 107 -7.06 4.30 2.15
N ASP A 108 -7.74 3.63 1.21
CA ASP A 108 -8.38 4.29 0.07
C ASP A 108 -9.40 5.35 0.53
N THR A 109 -10.20 5.02 1.54
CA THR A 109 -11.14 5.97 2.15
C THR A 109 -10.41 7.17 2.74
N TRP A 110 -9.33 6.93 3.48
CA TRP A 110 -8.53 8.00 4.08
C TRP A 110 -7.92 8.92 3.01
N VAL A 111 -7.34 8.37 1.94
CA VAL A 111 -6.79 9.16 0.82
C VAL A 111 -7.86 10.06 0.23
N ASN A 112 -9.05 9.51 -0.05
CA ASN A 112 -10.16 10.29 -0.62
C ASN A 112 -10.64 11.41 0.32
N LEU A 113 -10.70 11.16 1.62
CA LEU A 113 -11.11 12.17 2.61
C LEU A 113 -10.10 13.31 2.77
N HIS A 114 -8.82 13.07 2.46
CA HIS A 114 -7.74 14.03 2.64
C HIS A 114 -7.14 14.52 1.31
N GLU A 115 -7.78 14.22 0.18
CA GLU A 115 -7.26 14.51 -1.16
C GLU A 115 -6.88 15.99 -1.33
N ASP A 116 -7.76 16.92 -0.95
CA ASP A 116 -7.51 18.36 -1.01
C ASP A 116 -6.24 18.78 -0.26
N GLN A 117 -5.95 18.13 0.88
CA GLN A 117 -4.74 18.38 1.66
C GLN A 117 -3.51 17.75 0.99
N LEU A 118 -3.65 16.51 0.52
CA LEU A 118 -2.58 15.72 -0.09
C LEU A 118 -2.11 16.31 -1.43
N MET A 119 -2.98 17.01 -2.17
CA MET A 119 -2.68 17.68 -3.43
C MET A 119 -1.89 19.00 -3.28
N GLN A 120 -1.81 19.58 -2.07
CA GLN A 120 -1.19 20.89 -1.88
C GLN A 120 0.32 20.90 -2.17
N LYS A 121 0.99 19.77 -1.92
CA LYS A 121 2.42 19.56 -2.15
C LYS A 121 2.73 18.07 -2.05
N ILE A 122 3.95 17.69 -2.41
CA ILE A 122 4.47 16.35 -2.15
C ILE A 122 4.76 16.21 -0.65
N TYR A 123 4.09 15.26 0.00
CA TYR A 123 4.37 14.85 1.36
C TYR A 123 5.17 13.54 1.37
N GLY A 124 6.09 13.38 2.32
CA GLY A 124 6.83 12.13 2.49
C GLY A 124 5.92 10.95 2.86
N PHE A 125 6.35 9.74 2.50
CA PHE A 125 5.59 8.53 2.81
C PHE A 125 5.44 8.29 4.32
N ASP A 126 6.46 8.64 5.10
CA ASP A 126 6.43 8.61 6.57
C ASP A 126 5.33 9.51 7.14
N TYR A 127 5.17 10.71 6.59
CA TYR A 127 4.11 11.63 6.96
C TYR A 127 2.73 11.05 6.62
N TRP A 128 2.56 10.44 5.44
CA TRP A 128 1.32 9.75 5.07
C TRP A 128 0.95 8.67 6.09
N MET A 129 1.92 7.81 6.44
CA MET A 129 1.69 6.74 7.41
C MET A 129 1.37 7.30 8.80
N HIS A 130 2.02 8.39 9.21
CA HIS A 130 1.71 9.04 10.48
C HIS A 130 0.27 9.56 10.53
N VAL A 131 -0.15 10.33 9.52
CA VAL A 131 -1.50 10.91 9.49
C VAL A 131 -2.58 9.84 9.32
N TYR A 132 -2.31 8.81 8.52
CA TYR A 132 -3.21 7.66 8.37
C TYR A 132 -3.41 6.94 9.71
N GLU A 133 -2.35 6.65 10.44
CA GLU A 133 -2.43 6.00 11.76
C GLU A 133 -3.14 6.87 12.81
N GLU A 134 -2.97 8.20 12.78
CA GLU A 134 -3.76 9.09 13.64
C GLU A 134 -5.25 9.09 13.25
N TRP A 135 -5.57 9.11 11.96
CA TRP A 135 -6.95 9.03 11.49
C TRP A 135 -7.63 7.72 11.90
N LYS A 136 -6.91 6.58 11.84
CA LYS A 136 -7.42 5.27 12.29
C LYS A 136 -7.84 5.25 13.77
N LYS A 137 -7.34 6.16 14.59
CA LYS A 137 -7.72 6.26 16.01
C LYS A 137 -9.05 6.99 16.23
N THR A 138 -9.57 7.67 15.22
CA THR A 138 -10.86 8.37 15.30
C THR A 138 -12.03 7.39 15.38
N ASP A 139 -13.13 7.82 15.98
CA ASP A 139 -14.34 6.98 16.10
C ASP A 139 -14.92 6.63 14.73
N GLN A 140 -14.85 7.56 13.77
CA GLN A 140 -15.31 7.34 12.41
C GLN A 140 -14.56 6.19 11.73
N ALA A 141 -13.22 6.19 11.78
CA ALA A 141 -12.41 5.14 11.17
C ALA A 141 -12.64 3.78 11.86
N ARG A 142 -12.77 3.76 13.19
CA ARG A 142 -13.07 2.53 13.95
C ARG A 142 -14.44 1.94 13.62
N GLN A 143 -15.46 2.78 13.50
CA GLN A 143 -16.81 2.34 13.11
C GLN A 143 -16.82 1.79 11.69
N LEU A 144 -16.12 2.45 10.76
CA LEU A 144 -15.96 1.97 9.40
C LEU A 144 -15.29 0.60 9.35
N ALA A 145 -14.16 0.42 10.05
CA ALA A 145 -13.46 -0.86 10.15
C ALA A 145 -14.38 -1.98 10.68
N GLN A 146 -15.16 -1.70 11.72
CA GLN A 146 -16.10 -2.67 12.29
C GLN A 146 -17.20 -3.06 11.30
N SER A 147 -17.75 -2.09 10.56
CA SER A 147 -18.79 -2.36 9.55
C SER A 147 -18.29 -3.25 8.41
N LEU A 148 -17.06 -3.02 7.94
CA LEU A 148 -16.43 -3.80 6.87
C LEU A 148 -16.19 -5.25 7.31
N VAL A 149 -15.71 -5.46 8.53
CA VAL A 149 -15.51 -6.81 9.09
C VAL A 149 -16.84 -7.59 9.13
N VAL A 150 -17.95 -6.93 9.47
CA VAL A 150 -19.27 -7.55 9.47
C VAL A 150 -19.73 -7.89 8.04
N GLN A 151 -19.61 -6.94 7.10
CA GLN A 151 -20.00 -7.14 5.70
C GLN A 151 -19.21 -8.28 5.04
N LEU A 152 -17.88 -8.25 5.15
CA LEU A 152 -17.01 -9.29 4.60
C LEU A 152 -17.26 -10.65 5.27
N ARG A 153 -17.75 -10.69 6.52
CA ARG A 153 -18.16 -11.94 7.18
C ARG A 153 -19.40 -12.54 6.54
N ASP A 154 -20.38 -11.71 6.21
CA ASP A 154 -21.67 -12.17 5.69
C ASP A 154 -21.57 -12.59 4.22
N GLU A 155 -20.74 -11.92 3.40
CA GLU A 155 -20.47 -12.33 2.01
C GLU A 155 -19.85 -13.74 1.91
N SER A 156 -18.96 -14.11 2.84
CA SER A 156 -18.39 -15.46 2.87
C SER A 156 -19.39 -16.54 3.32
N ARG A 157 -20.54 -16.16 3.90
CA ARG A 157 -21.59 -17.09 4.32
C ARG A 157 -22.64 -17.32 3.25
N THR A 158 -22.80 -16.38 2.31
CA THR A 158 -23.74 -16.49 1.19
C THR A 158 -23.21 -17.29 -0.01
N ILE A 159 -21.91 -17.60 -0.03
CA ILE A 159 -21.23 -18.31 -1.14
C ILE A 159 -20.95 -19.79 -0.79
N ASN A 160 -21.32 -20.25 0.41
CA ASN A 160 -21.31 -21.66 0.82
C ASN A 160 -22.73 -22.18 1.03
#